data_AF-A0A2N1M2Q0-F1
#
_entry.id   AF-A0A2N1M2Q0-F1
#
_cell.length_a   1.000
_cell.length_b   1.000
_cell.length_c   1.000
_cell.angle_alpha   90.00
_cell.angle_beta   90.00
_cell.angle_gamma   90.00
#
_symmetry.space_group_name_H-M   'P 1'
#
loop_
_entity.id
_entity.type
_entity.pdbx_description
1 polymer ?
#
loop_
_entity_poly.entity_id
_entity_poly.type
_entity_poly.pdbx_seq_one_letter_code
_entity_poly.pdbx_strand_id
1 'polypeptide(L)'
;MPALFKELATYASDNTDRNTYNIAYHTSHHKKESISHQKLDLLIKSLELSIGQPWVNDSEWDNIIPDIIALVDMMRKYSEHLVKSNTLMAAIHHNDDSARNPANNSHMFRVFGCKEDDLNDQYRELNDAILQHGFYQYMDVYSYLPIDIMKRYRFLKNLQLTCSIGIYRYAQGNYLGTITYIWKIPESEIIDEFQDETQKVRMLAKIHEGLPKYFTRQMRKNVLGKYSLIKNVTPAVLRMLYFDLTGNAAVTSNTISREIEERLRLMLALEDPSIIFDLRNNNGFKGNKFDIFWNELDMYFNEETPAVDDRRHDTTMHMPLAISIRDLRDIILAKLHIKN
;
A
#
# COMPACT_ATOMS: atom_id res chain seq x y z
N MET A 1 4.52 -8.37 30.92
CA MET A 1 3.38 -9.29 31.07
C MET A 1 3.37 -9.77 32.52
N PRO A 2 2.25 -9.60 33.26
CA PRO A 2 2.14 -10.04 34.67
C PRO A 2 2.48 -11.52 34.84
N ALA A 3 2.90 -11.94 36.03
CA ALA A 3 3.35 -13.31 36.27
C ALA A 3 2.21 -14.32 36.09
N LEU A 4 1.00 -13.98 36.57
CA LEU A 4 -0.24 -14.71 36.34
C LEU A 4 -0.44 -15.14 34.87
N PHE A 5 -0.13 -14.26 33.92
CA PHE A 5 -0.30 -14.61 32.50
C PHE A 5 0.81 -15.52 31.99
N LYS A 6 2.02 -15.46 32.56
CA LYS A 6 3.12 -16.36 32.16
C LYS A 6 2.90 -17.80 32.61
N GLU A 7 2.11 -18.02 33.66
CA GLU A 7 1.78 -19.35 34.17
C GLU A 7 0.64 -20.02 33.41
N LEU A 8 -0.16 -19.25 32.68
CA LEU A 8 -1.17 -19.81 31.79
C LEU A 8 -0.47 -20.58 30.65
N ALA A 9 -0.81 -21.87 30.51
CA ALA A 9 -0.26 -22.74 29.46
C ALA A 9 -0.35 -22.12 28.04
N THR A 10 -1.35 -21.25 27.84
CA THR A 10 -1.58 -20.45 26.64
C THR A 10 -0.48 -19.43 26.32
N TYR A 11 0.20 -18.86 27.31
CA TYR A 11 1.28 -17.89 27.12
C TYR A 11 2.66 -18.42 27.55
N ALA A 12 2.69 -19.58 28.23
CA ALA A 12 3.91 -20.24 28.70
C ALA A 12 4.66 -21.01 27.59
N SER A 13 4.00 -21.35 26.47
CA SER A 13 4.64 -22.11 25.38
C SER A 13 4.83 -21.27 24.11
N ASP A 14 6.08 -21.15 23.66
CA ASP A 14 6.44 -20.63 22.32
C ASP A 14 6.04 -21.59 21.18
N ASN A 15 5.43 -22.73 21.51
CA ASN A 15 5.01 -23.73 20.55
C ASN A 15 3.64 -23.36 19.95
N THR A 16 3.66 -22.83 18.72
CA THR A 16 2.48 -22.37 17.98
C THR A 16 1.40 -23.46 17.79
N ASP A 17 1.76 -24.74 17.83
CA ASP A 17 0.82 -25.85 17.67
C ASP A 17 -0.01 -26.17 18.93
N ARG A 18 0.43 -25.71 20.12
CA ARG A 18 -0.31 -25.87 21.39
C ARG A 18 -1.10 -24.63 21.80
N ASN A 19 -0.80 -23.47 21.21
CA ASN A 19 -1.42 -22.20 21.57
C ASN A 19 -2.72 -21.94 20.77
N THR A 20 -3.77 -22.70 21.08
CA THR A 20 -5.04 -22.68 20.32
C THR A 20 -5.92 -21.45 20.59
N TYR A 21 -5.69 -20.71 21.68
CA TYR A 21 -6.54 -19.59 22.10
C TYR A 21 -6.56 -18.44 21.08
N ASN A 22 -5.38 -18.09 20.53
CA ASN A 22 -5.28 -17.02 19.55
C ASN A 22 -5.50 -17.51 18.11
N ILE A 23 -5.61 -18.82 17.86
CA ILE A 23 -5.82 -19.35 16.50
C ILE A 23 -7.08 -18.73 15.90
N ALA A 24 -8.21 -18.72 16.62
CA ALA A 24 -9.44 -18.07 16.15
C ALA A 24 -9.24 -16.58 15.86
N TYR A 25 -8.43 -15.87 16.66
CA TYR A 25 -8.10 -14.46 16.37
C TYR A 25 -7.24 -14.33 15.10
N HIS A 26 -6.31 -15.24 14.83
CA HIS A 26 -5.43 -15.18 13.66
C HIS A 26 -6.07 -15.73 12.38
N THR A 27 -6.97 -16.72 12.48
CA THR A 27 -7.59 -17.42 11.35
C THR A 27 -9.00 -16.94 11.02
N SER A 28 -9.70 -16.25 11.93
CA SER A 28 -11.04 -15.74 11.63
C SER A 28 -11.01 -14.57 10.65
N HIS A 29 -11.96 -14.59 9.72
CA HIS A 29 -12.25 -13.48 8.80
C HIS A 29 -13.17 -12.41 9.43
N HIS A 30 -13.54 -12.55 10.71
CA HIS A 30 -14.40 -11.60 11.39
C HIS A 30 -13.65 -10.30 11.71
N LYS A 31 -14.39 -9.18 11.68
CA LYS A 31 -13.86 -7.88 12.06
C LYS A 31 -13.42 -7.91 13.52
N LYS A 32 -12.12 -7.75 13.74
CA LYS A 32 -11.52 -7.65 15.08
C LYS A 32 -11.96 -6.35 15.73
N GLU A 33 -12.57 -6.45 16.90
CA GLU A 33 -12.98 -5.27 17.66
C GLU A 33 -11.73 -4.58 18.23
N SER A 34 -11.50 -3.32 17.85
CA SER A 34 -10.41 -2.52 18.42
C SER A 34 -10.80 -2.02 19.81
N ILE A 35 -9.94 -2.21 20.80
CA ILE A 35 -10.14 -1.65 22.14
C ILE A 35 -9.97 -0.14 22.08
N SER A 36 -11.03 0.60 22.40
CA SER A 36 -10.98 2.06 22.54
C SER A 36 -10.43 2.46 23.90
N HIS A 37 -9.90 3.69 24.00
CA HIS A 37 -9.52 4.28 25.28
C HIS A 37 -10.65 4.22 26.31
N GLN A 38 -11.89 4.54 25.89
CA GLN A 38 -13.06 4.52 26.77
C GLN A 38 -13.36 3.12 27.31
N LYS A 39 -13.31 2.10 26.43
CA LYS A 39 -13.53 0.71 26.84
C LYS A 39 -12.44 0.25 27.81
N LEU A 40 -11.19 0.62 27.55
CA LEU A 40 -10.06 0.28 28.42
C LEU A 40 -10.15 0.96 29.79
N ASP A 41 -10.50 2.25 29.82
CA ASP A 41 -10.70 3.02 31.05
C ASP A 41 -11.83 2.45 31.92
N LEU A 42 -12.93 2.00 31.31
CA LEU A 42 -14.00 1.29 32.04
C LEU A 42 -13.52 -0.02 32.67
N LEU A 43 -12.71 -0.80 31.94
CA LEU A 43 -12.14 -2.05 32.46
C LEU A 43 -11.15 -1.81 33.60
N ILE A 44 -10.29 -0.79 33.47
CA ILE A 44 -9.36 -0.35 34.53
C ILE A 44 -10.16 -0.02 35.79
N LYS A 45 -11.19 0.84 35.69
CA LYS A 45 -12.03 1.23 36.82
C LYS A 45 -12.74 0.03 37.45
N SER A 46 -13.24 -0.90 36.65
CA SER A 46 -13.88 -2.12 37.15
C SER A 46 -12.90 -3.01 37.95
N LEU A 47 -11.66 -3.13 37.47
CA LEU A 47 -10.62 -3.89 38.17
C LEU A 47 -10.18 -3.19 39.46
N GLU A 48 -9.99 -1.87 39.44
CA GLU A 48 -9.68 -1.07 40.62
C GLU A 48 -10.77 -1.19 41.69
N LEU A 49 -12.05 -1.13 41.30
CA LEU A 49 -13.17 -1.35 42.20
C LEU A 49 -13.19 -2.76 42.79
N SER A 50 -12.76 -3.76 42.03
CA SER A 50 -12.67 -5.15 42.48
C SER A 50 -11.53 -5.34 43.50
N ILE A 51 -10.37 -4.71 43.26
CA ILE A 51 -9.23 -4.71 44.19
C ILE A 51 -9.56 -3.95 45.49
N GLY A 52 -10.48 -2.98 45.44
CA GLY A 52 -10.93 -2.26 46.64
C GLY A 52 -11.91 -3.02 47.54
N GLN A 53 -12.30 -4.26 47.19
CA GLN A 53 -13.30 -5.01 47.94
C GLN A 53 -12.71 -5.69 49.19
N PRO A 54 -13.50 -5.92 50.26
CA PRO A 54 -12.98 -6.48 51.51
C PRO A 54 -12.35 -7.87 51.40
N TRP A 55 -12.86 -8.72 50.50
CA TRP A 55 -12.37 -10.10 50.27
C TRP A 55 -10.93 -10.15 49.74
N VAL A 56 -10.41 -9.03 49.24
CA VAL A 56 -9.05 -8.92 48.73
C VAL A 56 -7.99 -9.10 49.81
N ASN A 57 -8.35 -8.87 51.08
CA ASN A 57 -7.44 -9.02 52.23
C ASN A 57 -7.36 -10.46 52.76
N ASP A 58 -8.13 -11.39 52.18
CA ASP A 58 -8.04 -12.80 52.56
C ASP A 58 -6.76 -13.41 51.96
N SER A 59 -6.02 -14.20 52.76
CA SER A 59 -4.71 -14.75 52.38
C SER A 59 -4.73 -15.65 51.14
N GLU A 60 -5.90 -16.11 50.73
CA GLU A 60 -6.12 -16.85 49.48
C GLU A 60 -5.78 -16.01 48.23
N TRP A 61 -5.79 -14.67 48.34
CA TRP A 61 -5.60 -13.74 47.22
C TRP A 61 -4.22 -13.08 47.18
N ASP A 62 -3.37 -13.28 48.19
CA ASP A 62 -2.06 -12.62 48.35
C ASP A 62 -1.13 -12.79 47.13
N ASN A 63 -1.24 -13.93 46.43
CA ASN A 63 -0.43 -14.22 45.25
C ASN A 63 -0.98 -13.61 43.96
N ILE A 64 -2.28 -13.32 43.88
CA ILE A 64 -2.97 -12.90 42.64
C ILE A 64 -3.09 -11.37 42.58
N ILE A 65 -3.36 -10.73 43.71
CA ILE A 65 -3.62 -9.28 43.77
C ILE A 65 -2.46 -8.44 43.26
N PRO A 66 -1.18 -8.73 43.59
CA PRO A 66 -0.04 -8.01 43.02
C PRO A 66 0.00 -8.07 41.48
N ASP A 67 -0.37 -9.20 40.88
CA ASP A 67 -0.41 -9.36 39.43
C ASP A 67 -1.57 -8.61 38.78
N ILE A 68 -2.74 -8.55 39.44
CA ILE A 68 -3.86 -7.73 38.97
C ILE A 68 -3.50 -6.25 39.04
N ILE A 69 -2.82 -5.79 40.10
CA ILE A 69 -2.33 -4.41 40.20
C ILE A 69 -1.33 -4.12 39.06
N ALA A 70 -0.38 -5.02 38.81
CA ALA A 70 0.56 -4.89 37.70
C ALA A 70 -0.15 -4.83 36.33
N LEU A 71 -1.21 -5.63 36.14
CA LEU A 71 -2.04 -5.59 34.93
C LEU A 71 -2.73 -4.23 34.77
N VAL A 72 -3.35 -3.72 35.84
CA VAL A 72 -4.01 -2.39 35.85
C VAL A 72 -3.02 -1.30 35.46
N ASP A 73 -1.80 -1.31 36.00
CA ASP A 73 -0.76 -0.34 35.64
C ASP A 73 -0.34 -0.43 34.17
N MET A 74 -0.21 -1.66 33.63
CA MET A 74 0.06 -1.86 32.21
C MET A 74 -1.09 -1.35 31.32
N MET A 75 -2.34 -1.63 31.71
CA MET A 75 -3.52 -1.13 31.02
C MET A 75 -3.57 0.41 31.05
N ARG A 76 -3.25 1.04 32.18
CA ARG A 76 -3.19 2.50 32.32
C ARG A 76 -2.15 3.12 31.39
N LYS A 77 -0.92 2.58 31.39
CA LYS A 77 0.15 3.02 30.47
C LYS A 77 -0.27 2.89 29.00
N TYR A 78 -0.95 1.80 28.64
CA TYR A 78 -1.45 1.62 27.28
C TYR A 78 -2.58 2.61 26.96
N SER A 79 -3.47 2.87 27.91
CA SER A 79 -4.53 3.87 27.79
C SER A 79 -3.95 5.27 27.49
N GLU A 80 -2.96 5.70 28.26
CA GLU A 80 -2.25 6.96 28.03
C GLU A 80 -1.57 7.00 26.66
N HIS A 81 -0.95 5.90 26.24
CA HIS A 81 -0.37 5.77 24.92
C HIS A 81 -1.42 5.93 23.81
N LEU A 82 -2.62 5.35 23.97
CA LEU A 82 -3.73 5.53 23.02
C LEU A 82 -4.18 7.00 22.93
N VAL A 83 -4.28 7.70 24.06
CA VAL A 83 -4.61 9.13 24.07
C VAL A 83 -3.56 9.93 23.32
N LYS A 84 -2.27 9.76 23.69
CA LYS A 84 -1.15 10.45 23.04
C LYS A 84 -1.13 10.19 21.53
N SER A 85 -1.31 8.93 21.13
CA SER A 85 -1.36 8.51 19.73
C SER A 85 -2.53 9.15 18.98
N ASN A 86 -3.73 9.16 19.57
CA ASN A 86 -4.91 9.75 18.96
C ASN A 86 -4.77 11.26 18.80
N THR A 87 -4.26 11.96 19.81
CA THR A 87 -3.99 13.40 19.75
C THR A 87 -2.98 13.73 18.67
N LEU A 88 -1.88 12.96 18.59
CA LEU A 88 -0.86 13.13 17.56
C LEU A 88 -1.42 12.86 16.16
N MET A 89 -2.21 11.81 15.99
CA MET A 89 -2.85 11.49 14.71
C MET A 89 -3.86 12.56 14.30
N ALA A 90 -4.64 13.10 15.24
CA ALA A 90 -5.56 14.21 14.98
C ALA A 90 -4.79 15.45 14.52
N ALA A 91 -3.70 15.82 15.20
CA ALA A 91 -2.83 16.93 14.80
C ALA A 91 -2.26 16.72 13.39
N ILE A 92 -1.74 15.53 13.07
CA ILE A 92 -1.24 15.19 11.73
C ILE A 92 -2.35 15.29 10.68
N HIS A 93 -3.57 14.84 10.99
CA HIS A 93 -4.68 14.88 10.03
C HIS A 93 -5.14 16.29 9.68
N HIS A 94 -4.87 17.26 10.55
CA HIS A 94 -5.20 18.67 10.36
C HIS A 94 -3.99 19.52 9.93
N ASN A 95 -2.80 18.91 9.82
CA ASN A 95 -1.61 19.60 9.36
C ASN A 95 -1.51 19.56 7.83
N ASP A 96 -1.14 20.69 7.23
CA ASP A 96 -0.82 20.79 5.81
C ASP A 96 0.61 20.33 5.50
N ASP A 97 1.49 20.26 6.51
CA ASP A 97 2.85 19.74 6.35
C ASP A 97 2.93 18.21 6.43
N SER A 98 3.82 17.64 5.63
CA SER A 98 4.11 16.21 5.70
C SER A 98 4.60 15.83 7.10
N ALA A 99 3.98 14.81 7.68
CA ALA A 99 4.39 14.27 8.99
C ALA A 99 5.83 13.77 9.01
N ARG A 100 6.40 13.46 7.83
CA ARG A 100 7.79 13.04 7.70
C ARG A 100 8.50 13.84 6.63
N ASN A 101 9.72 14.26 6.92
CA ASN A 101 10.57 15.00 6.00
C ASN A 101 12.01 14.45 6.05
N PRO A 102 12.82 14.66 5.00
CA PRO A 102 14.18 14.15 4.98
C PRO A 102 15.05 14.68 6.13
N ALA A 103 14.82 15.91 6.59
CA ALA A 103 15.61 16.52 7.67
C ALA A 103 15.51 15.75 8.99
N ASN A 104 14.32 15.22 9.32
CA ASN A 104 14.06 14.60 10.62
C ASN A 104 13.86 13.08 10.54
N ASN A 105 13.70 12.51 9.34
CA ASN A 105 13.35 11.10 9.16
C ASN A 105 14.29 10.37 8.19
N SER A 106 15.44 10.96 7.89
CA SER A 106 16.52 10.27 7.21
C SER A 106 17.64 9.90 8.17
N HIS A 107 18.37 8.84 7.84
CA HIS A 107 19.56 8.40 8.56
C HIS A 107 20.62 8.03 7.54
N MET A 108 21.83 8.57 7.73
CA MET A 108 22.96 8.35 6.85
C MET A 108 24.11 7.72 7.65
N PHE A 109 24.72 6.68 7.10
CA PHE A 109 25.84 5.99 7.72
C PHE A 109 26.71 5.31 6.66
N ARG A 110 27.90 4.89 7.05
CA ARG A 110 28.89 4.28 6.16
C ARG A 110 29.05 2.80 6.49
N VAL A 111 29.38 2.01 5.47
CA VAL A 111 29.76 0.60 5.60
C VAL A 111 31.06 0.40 4.84
N PHE A 112 32.05 -0.20 5.51
CA PHE A 112 33.34 -0.47 4.89
C PHE A 112 33.28 -1.71 4.01
N GLY A 113 34.08 -1.70 2.95
CA GLY A 113 34.21 -2.82 2.02
C GLY A 113 34.75 -4.08 2.72
N CYS A 114 34.25 -5.23 2.29
CA CYS A 114 34.79 -6.54 2.64
C CYS A 114 35.74 -7.07 1.57
N LYS A 115 36.48 -8.14 1.87
CA LYS A 115 37.29 -8.83 0.85
C LYS A 115 36.37 -9.57 -0.12
N GLU A 116 36.83 -9.78 -1.35
CA GLU A 116 36.06 -10.54 -2.35
C GLU A 116 35.72 -11.95 -1.87
N ASP A 117 36.65 -12.63 -1.19
CA ASP A 117 36.43 -13.97 -0.61
C ASP A 117 35.37 -14.00 0.49
N ASP A 118 35.10 -12.86 1.13
CA ASP A 118 34.12 -12.72 2.20
C ASP A 118 32.74 -12.26 1.68
N LEU A 119 32.63 -11.93 0.38
CA LEU A 119 31.38 -11.43 -0.21
C LEU A 119 30.35 -12.57 -0.32
N ASN A 120 29.22 -12.40 0.34
CA ASN A 120 28.10 -13.34 0.20
C ASN A 120 27.47 -13.24 -1.20
N ASP A 121 27.20 -14.38 -1.83
CA ASP A 121 26.61 -14.48 -3.16
C ASP A 121 25.31 -13.68 -3.32
N GLN A 122 24.51 -13.52 -2.26
CA GLN A 122 23.27 -12.75 -2.33
C GLN A 122 23.50 -11.27 -2.68
N TYR A 123 24.69 -10.73 -2.46
CA TYR A 123 25.03 -9.34 -2.74
C TYR A 123 25.75 -9.16 -4.09
N ARG A 124 26.07 -10.24 -4.81
CA ARG A 124 26.91 -10.20 -6.01
C ARG A 124 26.36 -9.26 -7.09
N GLU A 125 25.08 -9.36 -7.41
CA GLU A 125 24.43 -8.50 -8.42
C GLU A 125 24.48 -7.01 -8.02
N LEU A 126 24.20 -6.71 -6.75
CA LEU A 126 24.26 -5.34 -6.23
C LEU A 126 25.70 -4.81 -6.22
N ASN A 127 26.66 -5.68 -5.90
CA ASN A 127 28.09 -5.38 -5.87
C ASN A 127 28.60 -5.02 -7.27
N ASP A 128 28.28 -5.83 -8.27
CA ASP A 128 28.68 -5.60 -9.65
C ASP A 128 28.07 -4.29 -10.18
N ALA A 129 26.81 -4.02 -9.85
CA ALA A 129 26.14 -2.79 -10.23
C ALA A 129 26.80 -1.54 -9.61
N ILE A 130 27.09 -1.54 -8.30
CA ILE A 130 27.69 -0.37 -7.65
C ILE A 130 29.13 -0.12 -8.12
N LEU A 131 29.87 -1.17 -8.48
CA LEU A 131 31.25 -1.04 -8.96
C LEU A 131 31.32 -0.29 -10.30
N GLN A 132 30.31 -0.46 -11.16
CA GLN A 132 30.17 0.25 -12.43
C GLN A 132 29.87 1.75 -12.27
N HIS A 133 29.40 2.18 -11.09
CA HIS A 133 29.06 3.58 -10.83
C HIS A 133 30.27 4.41 -10.41
N GLY A 134 30.23 5.71 -10.70
CA GLY A 134 31.20 6.68 -10.21
C GLY A 134 31.11 6.88 -8.69
N PHE A 135 32.11 7.56 -8.10
CA PHE A 135 31.99 8.06 -6.73
C PHE A 135 30.83 9.06 -6.64
N TYR A 136 30.11 9.07 -5.51
CA TYR A 136 28.93 9.94 -5.29
C TYR A 136 27.78 9.80 -6.28
N GLN A 137 27.78 8.74 -7.09
CA GLN A 137 26.64 8.37 -7.89
C GLN A 137 25.79 7.38 -7.09
N TYR A 138 24.59 7.81 -6.72
CA TYR A 138 23.67 7.00 -5.92
C TYR A 138 22.84 6.06 -6.79
N MET A 139 22.44 4.95 -6.20
CA MET A 139 21.50 4.00 -6.79
C MET A 139 20.51 3.48 -5.74
N ASP A 140 19.30 3.13 -6.19
CA ASP A 140 18.28 2.49 -5.35
C ASP A 140 18.60 1.00 -5.20
N VAL A 141 18.53 0.49 -3.97
CA VAL A 141 18.74 -0.92 -3.66
C VAL A 141 17.49 -1.75 -3.94
N TYR A 142 16.31 -1.13 -4.10
CA TYR A 142 15.02 -1.81 -4.14
C TYR A 142 14.95 -3.00 -5.12
N SER A 143 15.51 -2.84 -6.33
CA SER A 143 15.49 -3.87 -7.37
C SER A 143 16.29 -5.14 -7.02
N TYR A 144 17.21 -5.05 -6.05
CA TYR A 144 18.06 -6.15 -5.59
C TYR A 144 17.52 -6.81 -4.32
N LEU A 145 16.43 -6.29 -3.76
CA LEU A 145 15.90 -6.80 -2.50
C LEU A 145 15.09 -8.08 -2.71
N PRO A 146 15.25 -9.08 -1.82
CA PRO A 146 14.36 -10.23 -1.79
C PRO A 146 12.88 -9.83 -1.66
N ILE A 147 11.99 -10.65 -2.23
CA ILE A 147 10.54 -10.47 -2.14
C ILE A 147 10.06 -10.72 -0.70
N ASP A 148 10.63 -11.73 -0.03
CA ASP A 148 10.28 -12.08 1.35
C ASP A 148 10.71 -10.98 2.35
N ILE A 149 9.78 -10.60 3.24
CA ILE A 149 9.94 -9.48 4.17
C ILE A 149 11.10 -9.71 5.15
N MET A 150 11.22 -10.93 5.70
CA MET A 150 12.26 -11.25 6.68
C MET A 150 13.63 -11.36 6.03
N LYS A 151 13.71 -11.95 4.83
CA LYS A 151 14.93 -11.96 4.04
C LYS A 151 15.37 -10.55 3.65
N ARG A 152 14.43 -9.68 3.24
CA ARG A 152 14.71 -8.27 2.94
C ARG A 152 15.28 -7.52 4.15
N TYR A 153 14.69 -7.71 5.33
CA TYR A 153 15.22 -7.12 6.56
C TYR A 153 16.65 -7.58 6.84
N ARG A 154 16.91 -8.90 6.76
CA ARG A 154 18.24 -9.47 6.99
C ARG A 154 19.27 -8.97 5.96
N PHE A 155 18.87 -8.89 4.70
CA PHE A 155 19.69 -8.36 3.60
C PHE A 155 20.13 -6.92 3.87
N LEU A 156 19.19 -6.03 4.21
CA LEU A 156 19.51 -4.63 4.50
C LEU A 156 20.29 -4.46 5.81
N LYS A 157 20.03 -5.30 6.81
CA LYS A 157 20.72 -5.24 8.11
C LYS A 157 22.18 -5.65 7.99
N ASN A 158 22.44 -6.69 7.21
CA ASN A 158 23.77 -7.30 7.05
C ASN A 158 24.39 -6.94 5.69
N LEU A 159 24.03 -5.78 5.13
CA LEU A 159 24.48 -5.35 3.82
C LEU A 159 26.01 -5.24 3.82
N GLN A 160 26.65 -5.91 2.88
CA GLN A 160 28.10 -6.01 2.78
C GLN A 160 28.49 -6.06 1.31
N LEU A 161 29.40 -5.17 0.88
CA LEU A 161 29.88 -5.03 -0.49
C LEU A 161 31.42 -4.99 -0.47
N THR A 162 32.08 -5.16 -1.61
CA THR A 162 33.55 -5.15 -1.69
C THR A 162 34.13 -3.74 -1.62
N CYS A 163 33.37 -2.74 -2.08
CA CYS A 163 33.75 -1.33 -1.95
C CYS A 163 33.11 -0.69 -0.70
N SER A 164 33.75 0.36 -0.19
CA SER A 164 33.17 1.17 0.88
C SER A 164 32.03 2.04 0.35
N ILE A 165 30.92 2.04 1.06
CA ILE A 165 29.68 2.70 0.63
C ILE A 165 29.11 3.63 1.68
N GLY A 166 28.44 4.67 1.19
CA GLY A 166 27.51 5.46 1.97
C GLY A 166 26.10 4.92 1.79
N ILE A 167 25.34 4.90 2.87
CA ILE A 167 23.95 4.45 2.89
C ILE A 167 23.09 5.60 3.39
N TYR A 168 22.07 5.94 2.61
CA TYR A 168 21.01 6.85 2.99
C TYR A 168 19.71 6.08 3.16
N ARG A 169 19.08 6.18 4.33
CA ARG A 169 17.78 5.58 4.62
C ARG A 169 16.78 6.67 4.93
N TYR A 170 15.64 6.66 4.24
CA TYR A 170 14.54 7.58 4.52
C TYR A 170 13.27 6.81 4.88
N ALA A 171 12.82 7.01 6.12
CA ALA A 171 11.62 6.37 6.63
C ALA A 171 10.41 7.23 6.28
N GLN A 172 9.87 7.07 5.07
CA GLN A 172 8.69 7.80 4.58
C GLN A 172 7.43 7.58 5.43
N GLY A 173 7.29 6.38 6.01
CA GLY A 173 6.09 5.98 6.76
C GLY A 173 5.05 5.27 5.90
N ASN A 174 4.02 4.73 6.55
CA ASN A 174 3.03 3.81 5.98
C ASN A 174 3.64 2.48 5.49
N TYR A 175 2.86 1.74 4.70
CA TYR A 175 3.17 0.43 4.11
C TYR A 175 4.31 0.44 3.08
N LEU A 176 4.82 1.63 2.71
CA LEU A 176 5.85 1.80 1.68
C LEU A 176 7.27 1.46 2.16
N GLY A 177 7.46 1.28 3.46
CA GLY A 177 8.75 0.91 4.04
C GLY A 177 9.76 2.07 4.07
N THR A 178 11.03 1.69 4.12
CA THR A 178 12.17 2.62 4.18
C THR A 178 12.89 2.61 2.84
N ILE A 179 12.98 3.78 2.19
CA ILE A 179 13.74 3.94 0.94
C ILE A 179 15.22 3.92 1.30
N THR A 180 16.01 3.14 0.56
CA THR A 180 17.45 2.98 0.83
C THR A 180 18.24 3.24 -0.45
N TYR A 181 19.05 4.29 -0.43
CA TYR A 181 20.01 4.59 -1.49
C TYR A 181 21.43 4.27 -1.02
N ILE A 182 22.28 3.83 -1.94
CA ILE A 182 23.70 3.61 -1.70
C ILE A 182 24.55 4.31 -2.75
N TRP A 183 25.78 4.68 -2.39
CA TRP A 183 26.78 5.20 -3.32
C TRP A 183 28.19 4.76 -2.89
N LYS A 184 29.12 4.73 -3.85
CA LYS A 184 30.53 4.42 -3.59
C LYS A 184 31.26 5.62 -2.97
N ILE A 185 32.07 5.36 -1.95
CA ILE A 185 32.91 6.35 -1.25
C ILE A 185 34.38 6.17 -1.67
N PRO A 186 35.14 7.26 -1.92
CA PRO A 186 36.57 7.19 -2.18
C PRO A 186 37.37 6.67 -0.97
N GLU A 187 38.44 5.91 -1.22
CA GLU A 187 39.33 5.41 -0.15
C GLU A 187 40.00 6.55 0.63
N SER A 188 40.24 7.70 -0.01
CA SER A 188 40.79 8.87 0.67
C SER A 188 39.91 9.34 1.83
N GLU A 189 38.60 9.17 1.76
CA GLU A 189 37.68 9.55 2.85
C GLU A 189 37.51 8.50 3.95
N ILE A 190 38.13 7.34 3.76
CA ILE A 190 38.28 6.32 4.80
C ILE A 190 39.47 6.68 5.69
N ILE A 191 40.49 7.32 5.10
CA ILE A 191 41.80 7.57 5.71
C ILE A 191 41.91 9.01 6.24
N ASP A 192 41.38 9.97 5.50
CA ASP A 192 41.34 11.38 5.83
C ASP A 192 39.87 11.80 6.01
N GLU A 193 39.54 12.49 7.09
CA GLU A 193 38.17 12.99 7.32
C GLU A 193 37.77 14.09 6.31
N PHE A 194 38.67 14.44 5.38
CA PHE A 194 38.42 15.38 4.30
C PHE A 194 37.39 14.83 3.30
N GLN A 195 36.12 15.15 3.57
CA GLN A 195 35.00 14.83 2.71
C GLN A 195 34.93 15.83 1.56
N ASP A 196 34.66 15.36 0.33
CA ASP A 196 34.14 16.26 -0.71
C ASP A 196 32.68 16.61 -0.38
N GLU A 197 32.52 17.52 0.58
CA GLU A 197 31.23 18.01 1.08
C GLU A 197 30.39 18.57 -0.07
N THR A 198 31.02 19.12 -1.11
CA THR A 198 30.29 19.69 -2.25
C THR A 198 29.61 18.60 -3.08
N GLN A 199 30.32 17.50 -3.39
CA GLN A 199 29.72 16.39 -4.13
C GLN A 199 28.64 15.68 -3.33
N LYS A 200 28.85 15.50 -2.03
CA LYS A 200 27.84 14.93 -1.12
C LYS A 200 26.57 15.75 -1.06
N VAL A 201 26.69 17.06 -0.87
CA VAL A 201 25.53 17.97 -0.83
C VAL A 201 24.77 17.93 -2.15
N ARG A 202 25.47 17.94 -3.29
CA ARG A 202 24.84 17.84 -4.62
C ARG A 202 24.11 16.50 -4.82
N MET A 203 24.71 15.40 -4.39
CA MET A 203 24.10 14.08 -4.44
C MET A 203 22.85 14.00 -3.55
N LEU A 204 22.93 14.49 -2.31
CA LEU A 204 21.80 14.51 -1.39
C LEU A 204 20.65 15.39 -1.90
N ALA A 205 20.95 16.53 -2.52
CA ALA A 205 19.94 17.37 -3.16
C ALA A 205 19.18 16.60 -4.25
N LYS A 206 19.91 15.87 -5.12
CA LYS A 206 19.29 15.02 -6.15
C LYS A 206 18.45 13.89 -5.55
N ILE A 207 18.92 13.26 -4.48
CA ILE A 207 18.15 12.23 -3.76
C ILE A 207 16.84 12.85 -3.25
N HIS A 208 16.91 13.99 -2.57
CA HIS A 208 15.73 14.66 -2.02
C HIS A 208 14.73 15.12 -3.08
N GLU A 209 15.19 15.54 -4.25
CA GLU A 209 14.32 15.85 -5.40
C GLU A 209 13.57 14.62 -5.93
N GLY A 210 14.25 13.47 -5.96
CA GLY A 210 13.69 12.18 -6.40
C GLY A 210 12.82 11.47 -5.35
N LEU A 211 12.77 11.96 -4.11
CA LEU A 211 11.92 11.36 -3.08
C LEU A 211 10.44 11.52 -3.42
N PRO A 212 9.62 10.49 -3.19
CA PRO A 212 8.19 10.55 -3.49
C PRO A 212 7.51 11.61 -2.61
N LYS A 213 6.79 12.52 -3.26
CA LYS A 213 6.05 13.60 -2.59
C LYS A 213 4.63 13.12 -2.32
N TYR A 214 4.09 13.44 -1.15
CA TYR A 214 2.73 13.05 -0.77
C TYR A 214 1.96 14.24 -0.24
N PHE A 215 0.76 14.44 -0.78
CA PHE A 215 -0.19 15.39 -0.23
C PHE A 215 -0.75 14.90 1.09
N THR A 216 -0.75 15.77 2.10
CA THR A 216 -1.38 15.49 3.39
C THR A 216 -2.89 15.36 3.24
N ARG A 217 -3.53 14.76 4.26
CA ARG A 217 -5.00 14.64 4.29
C ARG A 217 -5.66 16.02 4.29
N GLN A 218 -5.09 16.99 5.01
CA GLN A 218 -5.64 18.34 5.09
C GLN A 218 -5.50 19.10 3.77
N MET A 219 -4.33 19.03 3.11
CA MET A 219 -4.14 19.64 1.79
C MET A 219 -5.17 19.16 0.77
N ARG A 220 -5.42 17.84 0.72
CA ARG A 220 -6.44 17.25 -0.18
C ARG A 220 -7.83 17.77 0.14
N LYS A 221 -8.20 17.88 1.43
CA LYS A 221 -9.48 18.44 1.86
C LYS A 221 -9.61 19.91 1.48
N ASN A 222 -8.56 20.71 1.67
CA ASN A 222 -8.58 22.14 1.37
C ASN A 222 -8.84 22.39 -0.12
N VAL A 223 -8.13 21.67 -1.00
CA VAL A 223 -8.33 21.77 -2.45
C VAL A 223 -9.72 21.27 -2.84
N LEU A 224 -10.16 20.11 -2.33
CA LEU A 224 -11.50 19.60 -2.65
C LEU A 224 -12.59 20.59 -2.21
N GLY A 225 -12.48 21.14 -0.99
CA GLY A 225 -13.41 22.14 -0.47
C GLY A 225 -13.46 23.38 -1.34
N LYS A 226 -12.31 23.94 -1.73
CA LYS A 226 -12.23 25.17 -2.53
C LYS A 226 -12.81 25.01 -3.94
N TYR A 227 -12.47 23.92 -4.63
CA TYR A 227 -12.84 23.75 -6.05
C TYR A 227 -14.18 23.03 -6.26
N SER A 228 -14.69 22.30 -5.25
CA SER A 228 -16.03 21.71 -5.31
C SER A 228 -17.14 22.75 -5.51
N LEU A 229 -16.90 24.01 -5.09
CA LEU A 229 -17.82 25.12 -5.32
C LEU A 229 -17.99 25.49 -6.79
N ILE A 230 -16.98 25.23 -7.63
CA ILE A 230 -16.98 25.57 -9.05
C ILE A 230 -17.40 24.36 -9.87
N LYS A 231 -16.79 23.20 -9.62
CA LYS A 231 -17.07 21.97 -10.36
C LYS A 231 -16.74 20.75 -9.52
N ASN A 232 -17.64 19.77 -9.56
CA ASN A 232 -17.37 18.46 -8.99
C ASN A 232 -16.39 17.70 -9.88
N VAL A 233 -15.17 17.52 -9.38
CA VAL A 233 -14.11 16.74 -10.03
C VAL A 233 -14.11 15.34 -9.44
N THR A 234 -14.05 14.30 -10.29
CA THR A 234 -13.99 12.93 -9.80
C THR A 234 -12.68 12.69 -9.03
N PRO A 235 -12.67 11.83 -8.00
CA PRO A 235 -11.45 11.58 -7.23
C PRO A 235 -10.25 11.12 -8.07
N ALA A 236 -10.48 10.42 -9.19
CA ALA A 236 -9.43 9.97 -10.10
C ALA A 236 -8.77 11.15 -10.84
N VAL A 237 -9.57 12.06 -11.40
CA VAL A 237 -9.06 13.27 -12.06
C VAL A 237 -8.32 14.16 -11.06
N LEU A 238 -8.86 14.32 -9.85
CA LEU A 238 -8.22 15.12 -8.81
C LEU A 238 -6.84 14.54 -8.42
N ARG A 239 -6.72 13.21 -8.31
CA ARG A 239 -5.44 12.56 -8.03
C ARG A 239 -4.44 12.72 -9.17
N MET A 240 -4.89 12.64 -10.42
CA MET A 240 -4.03 12.91 -11.58
C MET A 240 -3.53 14.35 -11.56
N LEU A 241 -4.43 15.30 -11.31
CA LEU A 241 -4.10 16.72 -11.24
C LEU A 241 -3.10 17.03 -10.11
N TYR A 242 -3.21 16.38 -8.95
CA TYR A 242 -2.18 16.44 -7.92
C TYR A 242 -0.86 15.82 -8.35
N PHE A 243 -0.90 14.68 -9.03
CA PHE A 243 0.31 14.04 -9.53
C PHE A 243 1.04 14.96 -10.52
N ASP A 244 0.34 15.52 -11.50
CA ASP A 244 0.93 16.36 -12.55
C ASP A 244 1.51 17.67 -11.99
N LEU A 245 0.82 18.31 -11.04
CA LEU A 245 1.26 19.59 -10.48
C LEU A 245 2.41 19.45 -9.48
N THR A 246 2.51 18.32 -8.76
CA THR A 246 3.40 18.24 -7.59
C THR A 246 4.22 16.97 -7.47
N GLY A 247 4.03 15.99 -8.36
CA GLY A 247 4.63 14.65 -8.24
C GLY A 247 4.03 13.82 -7.10
N ASN A 248 2.75 14.03 -6.75
CA ASN A 248 2.10 13.30 -5.65
C ASN A 248 2.01 11.79 -5.92
N ALA A 249 2.88 10.98 -5.31
CA ALA A 249 3.04 9.55 -5.58
C ALA A 249 1.98 8.64 -4.94
N ALA A 250 0.83 9.20 -4.52
CA ALA A 250 -0.20 8.45 -3.84
C ALA A 250 -0.88 7.44 -4.78
N VAL A 251 -0.70 6.15 -4.51
CA VAL A 251 -1.29 5.06 -5.30
C VAL A 251 -2.68 4.69 -4.76
N THR A 252 -3.59 4.32 -5.66
CA THR A 252 -4.89 3.76 -5.29
C THR A 252 -4.78 2.27 -4.98
N SER A 253 -5.37 1.83 -3.86
CA SER A 253 -5.35 0.42 -3.45
C SER A 253 -6.34 -0.48 -4.21
N ASN A 254 -7.34 0.12 -4.86
CA ASN A 254 -8.35 -0.60 -5.63
C ASN A 254 -7.91 -0.73 -7.09
N THR A 255 -7.84 -1.96 -7.60
CA THR A 255 -7.50 -2.30 -8.99
C THR A 255 -8.33 -1.51 -10.00
N ILE A 256 -9.64 -1.37 -9.75
CA ILE A 256 -10.56 -0.64 -10.64
C ILE A 256 -10.16 0.84 -10.73
N SER A 257 -9.85 1.46 -9.59
CA SER A 257 -9.42 2.85 -9.54
C SER A 257 -8.08 3.08 -10.26
N ARG A 258 -7.17 2.10 -10.17
CA ARG A 258 -5.87 2.14 -10.85
C ARG A 258 -6.03 2.08 -12.36
N GLU A 259 -6.86 1.18 -12.87
CA GLU A 259 -7.14 1.09 -14.31
C GLU A 259 -7.78 2.39 -14.85
N ILE A 260 -8.68 3.01 -14.08
CA ILE A 260 -9.27 4.30 -14.46
C ILE A 260 -8.19 5.39 -14.55
N GLU A 261 -7.25 5.42 -13.61
CA GLU A 261 -6.15 6.37 -13.62
C GLU A 261 -5.19 6.14 -14.78
N GLU A 262 -4.81 4.90 -15.07
CA GLU A 262 -3.96 4.56 -16.22
C GLU A 262 -4.61 4.98 -17.55
N ARG A 263 -5.92 4.74 -17.69
CA ARG A 263 -6.70 5.21 -18.84
C ARG A 263 -6.70 6.73 -18.92
N LEU A 264 -7.00 7.44 -17.83
CA LEU A 264 -6.96 8.91 -17.80
C LEU A 264 -5.56 9.43 -18.20
N ARG A 265 -4.49 8.75 -17.76
CA ARG A 265 -3.11 9.09 -18.12
C ARG A 265 -2.86 8.98 -19.62
N LEU A 266 -3.27 7.87 -20.24
CA LEU A 266 -3.14 7.66 -21.67
C LEU A 266 -3.92 8.70 -22.48
N MET A 267 -5.16 8.96 -22.07
CA MET A 267 -6.03 9.97 -22.67
C MET A 267 -5.39 11.36 -22.65
N LEU A 268 -4.82 11.76 -21.51
CA LEU A 268 -4.15 13.06 -21.37
C LEU A 268 -2.84 13.12 -22.15
N ALA A 269 -2.03 12.05 -22.13
CA ALA A 269 -0.75 11.99 -22.83
C ALA A 269 -0.89 12.05 -24.36
N LEU A 270 -1.99 11.52 -24.89
CA LEU A 270 -2.30 11.55 -26.32
C LEU A 270 -3.16 12.76 -26.71
N GLU A 271 -3.55 13.59 -25.74
CA GLU A 271 -4.44 14.73 -25.91
C GLU A 271 -5.76 14.37 -26.65
N ASP A 272 -6.18 13.11 -26.55
CA ASP A 272 -7.33 12.57 -27.26
C ASP A 272 -8.32 11.92 -26.26
N PRO A 273 -9.36 12.68 -25.86
CA PRO A 273 -10.44 12.16 -25.01
C PRO A 273 -11.20 10.98 -25.61
N SER A 274 -11.15 10.81 -26.93
CA SER A 274 -11.93 9.81 -27.67
C SER A 274 -11.20 8.48 -27.83
N ILE A 275 -9.89 8.43 -27.55
CA ILE A 275 -9.10 7.19 -27.70
C ILE A 275 -9.55 6.09 -26.74
N ILE A 276 -10.20 6.47 -25.64
CA ILE A 276 -10.74 5.54 -24.66
C ILE A 276 -12.26 5.56 -24.73
N PHE A 277 -12.82 4.48 -25.27
CA PHE A 277 -14.26 4.30 -25.32
C PHE A 277 -14.79 3.90 -23.94
N ASP A 278 -15.39 4.85 -23.20
CA ASP A 278 -15.95 4.57 -21.87
C ASP A 278 -17.32 3.87 -21.96
N LEU A 279 -17.30 2.55 -21.99
CA LEU A 279 -18.50 1.71 -21.97
C LEU A 279 -19.32 1.83 -20.67
N ARG A 280 -18.80 2.47 -19.61
CA ARG A 280 -19.56 2.63 -18.36
C ARG A 280 -20.72 3.62 -18.48
N ASN A 281 -20.74 4.45 -19.52
CA ASN A 281 -21.94 5.22 -19.87
C ASN A 281 -23.15 4.30 -20.15
N ASN A 282 -22.89 3.01 -20.43
CA ASN A 282 -23.91 1.98 -20.61
C ASN A 282 -24.18 1.18 -19.32
N ASN A 283 -23.32 1.27 -18.30
CA ASN A 283 -23.53 0.58 -17.02
C ASN A 283 -24.63 1.28 -16.22
N GLY A 284 -25.77 0.62 -16.10
CA GLY A 284 -26.97 1.20 -15.48
C GLY A 284 -27.89 1.92 -16.46
N PHE A 285 -27.60 1.87 -17.77
CA PHE A 285 -28.53 2.33 -18.78
C PHE A 285 -29.75 1.40 -18.80
N LYS A 286 -30.83 1.83 -18.14
CA LYS A 286 -32.18 1.23 -18.25
C LYS A 286 -32.99 1.84 -19.39
N GLY A 287 -32.34 2.61 -20.28
CA GLY A 287 -32.99 3.22 -21.41
C GLY A 287 -33.12 2.24 -22.55
N ASN A 288 -34.14 2.45 -23.39
CA ASN A 288 -34.42 1.65 -24.58
C ASN A 288 -33.67 2.12 -25.84
N LYS A 289 -32.66 3.00 -25.68
CA LYS A 289 -31.96 3.65 -26.80
C LYS A 289 -31.33 2.66 -27.77
N PHE A 290 -30.89 1.51 -27.25
CA PHE A 290 -30.30 0.44 -28.06
C PHE A 290 -31.26 -0.71 -28.32
N ASP A 291 -32.49 -0.69 -27.77
CA ASP A 291 -33.44 -1.80 -27.87
C ASP A 291 -33.83 -2.04 -29.32
N ILE A 292 -33.99 -0.99 -30.13
CA ILE A 292 -34.27 -1.13 -31.57
C ILE A 292 -33.17 -1.96 -32.25
N PHE A 293 -31.90 -1.68 -31.94
CA PHE A 293 -30.78 -2.43 -32.47
C PHE A 293 -30.72 -3.85 -31.91
N TRP A 294 -30.85 -4.03 -30.58
CA TRP A 294 -30.80 -5.35 -29.94
C TRP A 294 -31.97 -6.25 -30.33
N ASN A 295 -33.18 -5.70 -30.47
CA ASN A 295 -34.36 -6.43 -30.92
C ASN A 295 -34.21 -6.86 -32.39
N GLU A 296 -33.69 -5.99 -33.26
CA GLU A 296 -33.45 -6.36 -34.66
C GLU A 296 -32.33 -7.40 -34.79
N LEU A 297 -31.28 -7.27 -33.97
CA LEU A 297 -30.22 -8.25 -33.88
C LEU A 297 -30.75 -9.61 -33.40
N ASP A 298 -31.58 -9.63 -32.36
CA ASP A 298 -32.22 -10.84 -31.84
C ASP A 298 -33.18 -11.45 -32.86
N MET A 299 -33.97 -10.64 -33.57
CA MET A 299 -34.79 -11.08 -34.70
C MET A 299 -33.93 -11.68 -35.82
N TYR A 300 -32.81 -11.05 -36.18
CA TYR A 300 -31.90 -11.58 -37.19
C TYR A 300 -31.34 -12.95 -36.77
N PHE A 301 -30.90 -13.09 -35.52
CA PHE A 301 -30.44 -14.38 -35.00
C PHE A 301 -31.54 -15.43 -34.99
N ASN A 302 -32.79 -15.08 -34.65
CA ASN A 302 -33.91 -16.01 -34.62
C ASN A 302 -34.43 -16.36 -36.03
N GLU A 303 -34.48 -15.42 -36.97
CA GLU A 303 -34.88 -15.65 -38.37
C GLU A 303 -33.85 -16.51 -39.11
N GLU A 304 -32.56 -16.24 -38.88
CA GLU A 304 -31.44 -16.90 -39.55
C GLU A 304 -30.88 -18.07 -38.75
N THR A 305 -31.53 -18.52 -37.67
CA THR A 305 -31.23 -19.85 -37.12
C THR A 305 -31.55 -20.86 -38.22
N PRO A 306 -30.55 -21.53 -38.84
CA PRO A 306 -30.86 -22.67 -39.67
C PRO A 306 -31.59 -23.63 -38.75
N ALA A 307 -32.76 -24.13 -39.18
CA ALA A 307 -33.41 -25.24 -38.51
C ALA A 307 -32.33 -26.24 -38.12
N VAL A 308 -32.10 -26.38 -36.82
CA VAL A 308 -31.04 -27.19 -36.24
C VAL A 308 -31.05 -28.51 -37.00
N ASP A 309 -29.92 -28.85 -37.60
CA ASP A 309 -29.66 -30.20 -38.05
C ASP A 309 -29.73 -31.05 -36.78
N ASP A 310 -30.92 -31.58 -36.48
CA ASP A 310 -31.30 -32.36 -35.30
C ASP A 310 -30.56 -33.73 -35.27
N ARG A 311 -29.47 -33.82 -36.04
CA ARG A 311 -28.69 -35.01 -36.34
C ARG A 311 -27.23 -34.64 -36.54
N ARG A 312 -26.52 -34.31 -35.45
CA ARG A 312 -25.27 -34.99 -35.04
C ARG A 312 -24.55 -34.23 -33.93
N HIS A 313 -23.89 -35.00 -33.10
CA HIS A 313 -22.99 -34.58 -32.03
C HIS A 313 -21.74 -33.86 -32.56
N ASP A 314 -21.88 -32.64 -33.08
CA ASP A 314 -20.73 -31.79 -33.33
C ASP A 314 -20.90 -30.40 -32.72
N THR A 315 -19.83 -29.93 -32.08
CA THR A 315 -19.85 -28.81 -31.11
C THR A 315 -19.74 -27.45 -31.79
N THR A 316 -20.17 -27.35 -33.05
CA THR A 316 -19.93 -26.19 -33.89
C THR A 316 -21.24 -25.46 -34.14
N MET A 317 -21.53 -24.43 -33.33
CA MET A 317 -22.63 -23.51 -33.60
C MET A 317 -22.28 -22.68 -34.84
N HIS A 318 -23.01 -22.90 -35.94
CA HIS A 318 -22.91 -22.04 -37.12
C HIS A 318 -23.48 -20.66 -36.78
N MET A 319 -22.63 -19.63 -36.81
CA MET A 319 -23.07 -18.23 -36.68
C MET A 319 -23.93 -17.91 -37.92
N PRO A 320 -25.12 -17.30 -37.77
CA PRO A 320 -25.99 -17.01 -38.90
C PRO A 320 -25.33 -16.05 -39.88
N LEU A 321 -25.12 -16.52 -41.12
CA LEU A 321 -24.77 -15.88 -42.40
C LEU A 321 -23.72 -14.74 -42.46
N ALA A 322 -23.56 -13.93 -41.41
CA ALA A 322 -22.67 -12.79 -41.36
C ALA A 322 -21.21 -13.26 -41.24
N ILE A 323 -20.38 -12.84 -42.19
CA ILE A 323 -18.99 -13.28 -42.31
C ILE A 323 -18.01 -12.43 -41.49
N SER A 324 -18.46 -11.31 -40.92
CA SER A 324 -17.68 -10.46 -40.02
C SER A 324 -18.56 -9.54 -39.17
N ILE A 325 -17.98 -8.88 -38.16
CA ILE A 325 -18.68 -7.86 -37.35
C ILE A 325 -19.17 -6.68 -38.22
N ARG A 326 -18.39 -6.30 -39.24
CA ARG A 326 -18.77 -5.22 -40.16
C ARG A 326 -19.97 -5.63 -41.01
N ASP A 327 -19.92 -6.85 -41.53
CA ASP A 327 -21.00 -7.43 -42.33
C ASP A 327 -22.29 -7.57 -41.51
N LEU A 328 -22.21 -8.06 -40.27
CA LEU A 328 -23.34 -8.10 -39.34
C LEU A 328 -23.93 -6.71 -39.10
N ARG A 329 -23.09 -5.71 -38.86
CA ARG A 329 -23.55 -4.32 -38.67
C ARG A 329 -24.29 -3.82 -39.92
N ASP A 330 -23.75 -4.06 -41.10
CA ASP A 330 -24.32 -3.56 -42.35
C ASP A 330 -25.67 -4.26 -42.66
N ILE A 331 -25.79 -5.56 -42.37
CA ILE A 331 -27.04 -6.33 -42.45
C ILE A 331 -28.12 -5.74 -41.53
N ILE A 332 -27.79 -5.51 -40.25
CA ILE A 332 -28.75 -4.96 -39.28
C ILE A 332 -29.16 -3.53 -39.65
N LEU A 333 -28.22 -2.70 -40.09
CA LEU A 333 -28.54 -1.33 -40.56
C LEU A 333 -29.48 -1.37 -41.77
N ALA A 334 -29.26 -2.27 -42.73
CA ALA A 334 -30.15 -2.43 -43.86
C ALA A 334 -31.57 -2.85 -43.43
N LYS A 335 -31.70 -3.81 -42.50
CA LYS A 335 -33.01 -4.22 -41.95
C LYS A 335 -33.73 -3.07 -41.23
N LEU A 336 -33.00 -2.27 -40.46
CA LEU A 336 -33.54 -1.10 -39.77
C LEU A 336 -33.97 0.02 -40.73
N HIS A 337 -33.29 0.20 -41.86
CA HIS A 337 -33.67 1.19 -42.88
C HIS A 337 -34.91 0.79 -43.68
N ILE A 338 -35.24 -0.50 -43.75
CA ILE A 338 -36.45 -0.99 -44.44
C ILE A 338 -37.71 -0.82 -43.57
N LYS A 339 -37.56 -0.72 -42.24
CA LYS A 339 -38.66 -0.62 -41.26
C LYS A 339 -39.08 0.81 -40.91
N ASN A 340 -38.35 1.83 -41.37
CA ASN A 340 -38.71 3.26 -41.28
C ASN A 340 -39.13 3.78 -42.65
#